data_AF-A0A0Q0VMV1-F1
#
_entry.id   AF-A0A0Q0VMV1-F1
#
_cell.length_a   1.000
_cell.length_b   1.000
_cell.length_c   1.000
_cell.angle_alpha   90.00
_cell.angle_beta   90.00
_cell.angle_gamma   90.00
#
_symmetry.space_group_name_H-M   'P 1'
#
loop_
_entity.id
_entity.type
_entity.pdbx_description
1 polymer ?
#
loop_
_entity_poly.entity_id
_entity_poly.type
_entity_poly.pdbx_seq_one_letter_code
_entity_poly.pdbx_strand_id
1 'polypeptide(L)' 'MQVFNEQRCYTPLRVSEILSVDISTVYRLIRDINDPLPAFRLKNNGQLRVHGKDLNTYFEDHKVDPLNE' A
#
# COMPACT_ATOMS: atom_id res chain seq x y z
N MET A 1 7.31 0.36 12.38
CA MET A 1 8.10 -0.73 11.74
C MET A 1 8.18 -0.41 10.26
N GLN A 2 9.35 -0.05 9.73
CA GLN A 2 9.47 0.33 8.32
C GLN A 2 9.75 -0.92 7.47
N VAL A 3 8.71 -1.42 6.79
CA VAL A 3 8.78 -2.57 5.88
C VAL A 3 9.22 -2.13 4.48
N PHE A 4 8.83 -0.93 4.07
CA PHE A 4 9.12 -0.36 2.76
C PHE A 4 10.20 0.72 2.86
N ASN A 5 11.05 0.82 1.83
CA ASN A 5 12.02 1.92 1.74
C ASN A 5 11.29 3.20 1.29
N GLU A 6 11.33 4.23 2.13
CA GLU A 6 10.57 5.47 1.95
C GLU A 6 10.93 6.26 0.68
N GLN A 7 12.17 6.10 0.18
CA GLN A 7 12.65 6.78 -1.02
C GLN A 7 12.26 6.05 -2.32
N ARG A 8 11.62 4.87 -2.21
CA ARG A 8 11.25 4.05 -3.37
C ARG A 8 9.73 4.03 -3.60
N CYS A 9 9.37 3.69 -4.82
CA CYS A 9 7.98 3.49 -5.23
C CYS A 9 7.78 2.05 -5.70
N TYR A 10 6.70 1.43 -5.23
CA TYR A 10 6.41 0.02 -5.45
C TYR A 10 5.17 -0.13 -6.31
N THR A 11 5.17 -1.13 -7.19
CA THR A 11 3.96 -1.52 -7.93
C THR A 11 3.06 -2.36 -7.01
N PRO A 12 1.73 -2.44 -7.28
CA PRO A 12 0.82 -3.29 -6.51
C PRO A 12 1.31 -4.74 -6.40
N LEU A 13 1.91 -5.29 -7.46
CA LEU A 13 2.53 -6.63 -7.44
C LEU A 13 3.68 -6.73 -6.43
N ARG A 14 4.61 -5.76 -6.41
CA ARG A 14 5.71 -5.81 -5.43
C ARG A 14 5.21 -5.64 -4.01
N VAL A 15 4.20 -4.80 -3.78
CA VAL A 15 3.58 -4.64 -2.47
C VAL A 15 2.96 -5.96 -2.02
N SER A 16 2.23 -6.65 -2.90
CA SER A 16 1.58 -7.92 -2.57
C SER A 16 2.59 -9.02 -2.24
N GLU A 17 3.70 -9.10 -2.97
CA GLU A 17 4.79 -10.04 -2.67
C GLU A 17 5.47 -9.76 -1.33
N ILE A 18 5.77 -8.49 -1.02
CA ILE A 18 6.42 -8.10 0.25
C ILE A 18 5.51 -8.42 1.44
N LEU A 19 4.21 -8.18 1.32
CA LEU A 19 3.23 -8.45 2.37
C LEU A 19 2.70 -9.89 2.37
N SER A 20 3.08 -10.71 1.38
CA SER A 20 2.56 -12.06 1.18
C SER A 20 1.03 -12.15 1.15
N VAL A 21 0.41 -11.23 0.40
CA VAL A 21 -1.04 -11.18 0.15
C VAL A 21 -1.33 -11.30 -1.34
N ASP A 22 -2.58 -11.53 -1.71
CA ASP A 22 -3.00 -11.48 -3.11
C ASP A 22 -2.94 -10.04 -3.66
N ILE A 23 -2.57 -9.90 -4.93
CA ILE A 23 -2.49 -8.59 -5.59
C ILE A 23 -3.84 -7.86 -5.63
N SER A 24 -4.96 -8.59 -5.70
CA SER A 24 -6.29 -8.00 -5.66
C SER A 24 -6.59 -7.32 -4.32
N THR A 25 -6.02 -7.80 -3.22
CA THR A 25 -6.10 -7.14 -1.91
C THR A 25 -5.49 -5.76 -1.97
N VAL A 26 -4.29 -5.62 -2.54
CA VAL A 26 -3.64 -4.31 -2.69
C VAL A 26 -4.48 -3.37 -3.56
N TYR A 27 -5.08 -3.87 -4.65
CA TYR A 27 -5.99 -3.08 -5.46
C TYR A 27 -7.29 -2.68 -4.75
N ARG A 28 -7.81 -3.51 -3.83
CA ARG A 28 -8.95 -3.14 -2.99
C ARG A 28 -8.59 -2.00 -2.05
N LEU A 29 -7.44 -2.08 -1.36
CA LEU A 29 -6.95 -1.01 -0.49
C LEU A 29 -6.79 0.32 -1.25
N ILE A 30 -6.23 0.27 -2.46
CA ILE A 30 -6.07 1.47 -3.30
C ILE A 30 -7.43 2.07 -3.72
N ARG A 31 -8.48 1.24 -3.83
CA ARG A 31 -9.81 1.64 -4.30
C ARG A 31 -10.81 1.84 -3.16
N ASP A 32 -10.37 1.77 -1.91
CA ASP A 32 -11.26 1.99 -0.78
C ASP A 32 -11.86 3.40 -0.85
N ILE A 33 -13.13 3.52 -0.50
CA ILE A 33 -13.87 4.78 -0.63
C ILE A 33 -13.70 5.70 0.58
N ASN A 34 -13.36 5.14 1.74
CA ASN A 34 -13.26 5.88 2.98
C ASN A 34 -11.80 6.14 3.32
N ASP A 35 -10.94 5.14 3.14
CA ASP A 35 -9.51 5.23 3.45
C ASP A 35 -8.64 4.53 2.39
N PRO A 36 -8.45 5.15 1.22
CA PRO A 36 -7.67 4.58 0.13
C PRO A 36 -6.17 4.64 0.39
N LEU A 37 -5.47 3.54 0.09
CA LEU A 37 -4.02 3.53 -0.03
C LEU A 37 -3.58 4.46 -1.19
N PRO A 38 -2.79 5.53 -0.95
CA PRO A 38 -2.56 6.58 -1.93
C PRO A 38 -1.63 6.12 -3.05
N ALA A 39 -2.22 5.79 -4.19
CA ALA A 39 -1.51 5.35 -5.38
C ALA A 39 -1.49 6.41 -6.48
N PHE A 40 -0.43 6.43 -7.28
CA PHE A 40 -0.25 7.35 -8.40
C PHE A 40 0.23 6.62 -9.65
N ARG A 41 0.15 7.30 -10.80
CA ARG A 41 0.72 6.84 -12.08
C ARG A 41 1.71 7.89 -12.58
N LEU A 42 2.87 7.45 -13.09
CA LEU A 42 3.88 8.36 -13.65
C LEU A 42 3.46 9.00 -14.99
N LYS A 43 2.53 8.37 -15.71
CA LYS A 43 2.01 8.81 -17.00
C LYS A 43 0.53 8.48 -17.08
N ASN A 44 -0.20 9.15 -17.96
CA ASN A 44 -1.58 8.79 -18.25
C ASN A 44 -1.63 7.34 -18.78
N ASN A 45 -2.50 6.51 -18.22
CA ASN A 45 -2.54 5.03 -18.41
C ASN A 45 -1.29 4.24 -17.97
N GLY A 46 -0.35 4.82 -17.24
CA GLY A 46 0.83 4.12 -16.70
C GLY A 46 0.49 3.12 -15.58
N GLN A 47 1.47 2.30 -15.19
CA GLN A 47 1.31 1.36 -14.07
C GLN A 47 1.14 2.13 -12.74
N LEU A 48 0.21 1.66 -11.91
CA LEU A 48 0.02 2.18 -10.55
C LEU A 48 1.25 1.93 -9.69
N ARG A 49 1.55 2.89 -8.83
CA ARG A 49 2.63 2.85 -7.86
C ARG A 49 2.19 3.48 -6.55
N VAL A 50 2.81 3.06 -5.47
CA VAL A 50 2.63 3.61 -4.12
C VAL A 50 4.00 3.96 -3.56
N HIS A 51 4.15 5.12 -2.91
CA HIS A 51 5.40 5.47 -2.25
C HIS A 51 5.62 4.58 -1.02
N GLY A 52 6.87 4.19 -0.77
CA GLY A 52 7.23 3.40 0.41
C GLY A 52 6.88 4.11 1.72
N LYS A 53 7.00 5.44 1.76
CA LYS A 53 6.59 6.26 2.90
C LYS A 53 5.10 6.09 3.19
N ASP A 54 4.26 6.27 2.18
CA ASP A 54 2.82 6.16 2.33
C ASP A 54 2.38 4.74 2.72
N LEU A 55 3.04 3.71 2.18
CA LEU A 55 2.81 2.31 2.61
C LEU A 55 3.09 2.13 4.10
N ASN A 56 4.24 2.60 4.58
CA ASN A 56 4.58 2.48 5.99
C ASN A 56 3.58 3.22 6.87
N THR A 57 3.23 4.46 6.52
CA THR A 57 2.25 5.26 7.27
C THR A 57 0.87 4.58 7.28
N TYR A 58 0.38 4.17 6.10
CA TYR A 58 -0.92 3.51 5.97
C TYR A 58 -1.01 2.26 6.84
N PHE A 59 -0.05 1.35 6.73
CA PHE A 59 -0.07 0.13 7.53
C PHE A 59 0.27 0.34 9.00
N GLU A 60 0.91 1.45 9.37
CA GLU A 60 1.09 1.80 10.78
C GLU A 60 -0.22 2.29 11.40
N ASP A 61 -1.00 3.10 10.67
CA ASP A 61 -2.31 3.59 11.08
C ASP A 61 -3.37 2.48 11.15
N HIS A 62 -3.27 1.50 10.24
CA HIS A 62 -4.18 0.35 10.15
C HIS A 62 -3.76 -0.86 10.99
N LYS A 63 -2.71 -0.73 11.82
CA LYS A 63 -2.39 -1.78 12.79
C LYS A 63 -3.49 -1.81 13.84
N VAL A 64 -4.43 -2.73 13.65
CA VAL A 64 -5.33 -3.17 14.71
C VAL A 64 -4.47 -3.75 15.81
N ASP A 65 -4.52 -3.13 16.99
CA ASP A 65 -3.93 -3.68 18.20
C ASP A 65 -4.75 -4.92 18.57
N PRO A 66 -4.19 -6.15 18.56
CA PRO A 66 -4.95 -7.37 18.78
C PRO A 66 -5.51 -7.51 20.21
N LEU A 67 -5.22 -6.56 21.11
CA LEU A 67 -5.84 -6.44 22.43
C LEU A 67 -7.10 -5.56 22.46
N ASN A 68 -7.46 -4.91 21.35
CA ASN A 68 -8.70 -4.17 21.19
C ASN A 68 -9.55 -4.80 20.07
N GLU A 69 -10.13 -5.97 20.36
CA GLU A 69 -11.33 -6.49 19.68
C GLU A 69 -12.32 -7.01 20.73
#